data_AF-A0A1C1CWG5-F1
#
_entry.id   AF-A0A1C1CWG5-F1
#
_cell.length_a   1.000
_cell.length_b   1.000
_cell.length_c   1.000
_cell.angle_alpha   90.00
_cell.angle_beta   90.00
_cell.angle_gamma   90.00
#
_symmetry.space_group_name_H-M   'P 1'
#
loop_
_entity.id
_entity.type
_entity.pdbx_description
1 polymer ?
#
loop_
_entity_poly.entity_id
_entity_poly.type
_entity_poly.pdbx_seq_one_letter_code
_entity_poly.pdbx_strand_id
1 'polypeptide(L)'
;MKFYEHSSTYDYTFPAVALAYFLRYPNPYSRHVLSSDVIDRYIDPETNRLHTVRLHLKKSKVPSAILKFLPRSLAGPGGTSQSYVLEKSTIDVKEGWLETESKNMEWTGILSVVEKQTYRRQRLSDMSAGEIQSQRPKETTACKTVVTFVSHLGHNKLLSRSKPDLAADNEEEPPKQGLFAAWSTAGIQRTIELVGVKRTKSALINGKEGMNVVLERLRSGGIVAVLEGMRRDRMESAEGH
;
A
#
# COMPACT_ATOMS: atom_id res chain seq x y z
N MET A 1 0.97 8.41 15.07
CA MET A 1 0.31 7.33 14.29
C MET A 1 -1.02 7.88 13.78
N LYS A 2 -1.37 7.63 12.51
CA LYS A 2 -2.65 8.02 11.92
C LYS A 2 -3.30 6.85 11.21
N PHE A 3 -4.63 6.80 11.25
CA PHE A 3 -5.44 5.77 10.62
C PHE A 3 -6.33 6.38 9.54
N TYR A 4 -6.52 5.65 8.46
CA TYR A 4 -7.50 5.94 7.44
C TYR A 4 -8.28 4.66 7.15
N GLU A 5 -9.60 4.73 7.19
CA GLU A 5 -10.47 3.59 6.91
C GLU A 5 -11.31 3.88 5.66
N HIS A 6 -11.48 2.87 4.81
CA HIS A 6 -12.35 2.92 3.65
C HIS A 6 -13.05 1.57 3.47
N SER A 7 -14.37 1.62 3.26
CA SER A 7 -15.18 0.43 2.99
C SER A 7 -15.76 0.53 1.58
N SER A 8 -15.75 -0.60 0.88
CA SER A 8 -16.29 -0.73 -0.47
C SER A 8 -16.91 -2.10 -0.67
N THR A 9 -17.77 -2.23 -1.67
CA THR A 9 -18.39 -3.50 -2.05
C THR A 9 -18.11 -3.78 -3.52
N TYR A 10 -17.95 -5.06 -3.85
CA TYR A 10 -17.87 -5.60 -5.20
C TYR A 10 -19.12 -6.43 -5.50
N ASP A 11 -19.77 -6.15 -6.63
CA ASP A 11 -20.95 -6.88 -7.12
C ASP A 11 -20.56 -8.19 -7.82
N TYR A 12 -19.72 -8.96 -7.12
CA TYR A 12 -19.06 -10.17 -7.57
C TYR A 12 -18.96 -11.18 -6.40
N THR A 13 -19.00 -12.47 -6.74
CA THR A 13 -18.84 -13.55 -5.77
C THR A 13 -17.43 -13.53 -5.15
N PHE A 14 -17.31 -14.05 -3.92
CA PHE A 14 -16.03 -14.07 -3.23
C PHE A 14 -14.91 -14.78 -4.02
N PRO A 15 -15.15 -15.96 -4.65
CA PRO A 15 -14.11 -16.59 -5.47
C PRO A 15 -13.64 -15.73 -6.65
N ALA A 16 -14.54 -14.98 -7.28
CA ALA A 16 -14.17 -14.07 -8.38
C ALA A 16 -13.31 -12.91 -7.88
N VAL A 17 -13.67 -12.31 -6.75
CA VAL A 17 -12.90 -11.21 -6.12
C VAL A 17 -11.54 -11.70 -5.62
N ALA A 18 -11.48 -12.87 -4.99
CA ALA A 18 -10.22 -13.47 -4.53
C ALA A 18 -9.28 -13.78 -5.72
N LEU A 19 -9.82 -14.33 -6.81
CA LEU A 19 -9.03 -14.58 -8.03
C LEU A 19 -8.53 -13.27 -8.65
N ALA A 20 -9.42 -12.28 -8.80
CA ALA A 20 -9.06 -10.96 -9.32
C ALA A 20 -7.97 -10.29 -8.47
N TYR A 21 -7.99 -10.47 -7.14
CA TYR A 21 -6.98 -9.92 -6.24
C TYR A 21 -5.56 -10.40 -6.59
N PHE A 22 -5.39 -11.67 -6.96
CA PHE A 22 -4.09 -12.19 -7.36
C PHE A 22 -3.70 -11.80 -8.79
N LEU A 23 -4.67 -11.55 -9.66
CA LEU A 23 -4.46 -11.18 -11.07
C LEU A 23 -4.47 -9.67 -11.31
N ARG A 24 -4.61 -8.85 -10.26
CA ARG A 24 -4.87 -7.41 -10.41
C ARG A 24 -3.76 -6.62 -11.09
N TYR A 25 -2.55 -7.14 -11.21
CA TYR A 25 -1.45 -6.45 -11.88
C TYR A 25 -0.97 -7.23 -13.10
N PRO A 26 -0.73 -6.55 -14.25
CA PRO A 26 -0.93 -5.12 -14.50
C PRO A 26 -2.42 -4.74 -14.69
N ASN A 27 -2.72 -3.44 -14.52
CA ASN A 27 -3.99 -2.80 -14.90
C ASN A 27 -3.78 -1.29 -15.19
N PRO A 28 -4.67 -0.62 -15.94
CA PRO A 28 -4.52 0.80 -16.31
C PRO A 28 -4.43 1.79 -15.14
N TYR A 29 -4.98 1.44 -13.98
CA TYR A 29 -5.02 2.30 -12.78
C TYR A 29 -3.78 2.12 -11.88
N SER A 30 -2.91 1.15 -12.19
CA SER A 30 -1.76 0.77 -11.36
C SER A 30 -0.43 0.75 -12.14
N ARG A 31 -0.25 1.67 -13.10
CA ARG A 31 0.96 1.79 -13.94
C ARG A 31 2.28 1.96 -13.18
N HIS A 32 2.21 2.36 -11.91
CA HIS A 32 3.38 2.48 -11.05
C HIS A 32 3.91 1.12 -10.56
N VAL A 33 3.16 0.03 -10.68
CA VAL A 33 3.62 -1.32 -10.31
C VAL A 33 4.41 -1.91 -11.48
N LEU A 34 5.70 -2.17 -11.24
CA LEU A 34 6.65 -2.70 -12.23
C LEU A 34 6.65 -4.22 -12.30
N SER A 35 6.72 -4.87 -11.14
CA SER A 35 6.66 -6.33 -11.02
C SER A 35 5.89 -6.73 -9.76
N SER A 36 5.39 -7.96 -9.76
CA SER A 36 4.70 -8.59 -8.64
C SER A 36 5.10 -10.06 -8.63
N ASP A 37 5.94 -10.44 -7.67
CA ASP A 37 6.53 -11.76 -7.59
C ASP A 37 5.97 -12.51 -6.37
N VAL A 38 5.78 -13.84 -6.50
CA VAL A 38 5.39 -14.70 -5.37
C VAL A 38 6.67 -15.23 -4.74
N ILE A 39 6.89 -14.90 -3.47
CA ILE A 39 8.08 -15.28 -2.71
C ILE A 39 7.87 -16.62 -2.01
N ASP A 40 6.69 -16.80 -1.42
CA ASP A 40 6.31 -18.02 -0.73
C ASP A 40 4.79 -18.24 -0.85
N ARG A 41 4.38 -19.51 -0.90
CA ARG A 41 2.98 -19.91 -0.95
C ARG A 41 2.82 -21.34 -0.44
N TYR A 42 1.95 -21.52 0.53
CA TYR A 42 1.64 -22.82 1.09
C TYR A 42 0.19 -22.87 1.57
N ILE A 43 -0.34 -24.08 1.71
CA ILE A 43 -1.61 -24.34 2.39
C ILE A 43 -1.27 -24.81 3.80
N ASP A 44 -1.80 -24.13 4.81
CA ASP A 44 -1.66 -24.56 6.19
C ASP A 44 -2.41 -25.89 6.38
N PRO A 45 -1.73 -26.98 6.80
CA PRO A 45 -2.36 -28.30 6.95
C PRO A 45 -3.41 -28.35 8.08
N GLU A 46 -3.29 -27.52 9.11
CA GLU A 46 -4.23 -27.51 10.24
C GLU A 46 -5.51 -26.75 9.87
N THR A 47 -5.35 -25.54 9.32
CA THR A 47 -6.49 -24.66 9.02
C THR A 47 -7.04 -24.81 7.59
N ASN A 48 -6.31 -25.45 6.68
CA ASN A 48 -6.58 -25.51 5.24
C ASN A 48 -6.68 -24.12 4.57
N ARG A 49 -5.98 -23.12 5.11
CA ARG A 49 -5.94 -21.75 4.58
C ARG A 49 -4.76 -21.56 3.65
N LEU A 50 -4.96 -20.82 2.57
CA LEU A 50 -3.90 -20.49 1.62
C LEU A 50 -3.15 -19.25 2.12
N HIS A 51 -1.87 -19.42 2.40
CA HIS A 51 -0.95 -18.34 2.71
C HIS A 51 -0.14 -17.99 1.47
N THR A 52 0.06 -16.70 1.22
CA THR A 52 0.93 -16.24 0.13
C THR A 52 1.67 -14.98 0.57
N VAL A 53 2.97 -14.95 0.28
CA VAL A 53 3.83 -13.77 0.40
C VAL A 53 4.20 -13.30 -1.00
N ARG A 54 3.94 -12.03 -1.30
CA ARG A 54 4.30 -11.39 -2.56
C ARG A 54 5.19 -10.18 -2.34
N LEU A 55 6.04 -9.90 -3.30
CA LEU A 55 6.86 -8.70 -3.37
C LEU A 55 6.46 -7.90 -4.60
N HIS A 56 6.06 -6.65 -4.37
CA HIS A 56 5.71 -5.72 -5.45
C HIS A 56 6.79 -4.67 -5.61
N LEU A 57 7.35 -4.52 -6.80
CA LEU A 57 8.23 -3.42 -7.15
C LEU A 57 7.39 -2.27 -7.72
N LYS A 58 7.53 -1.06 -7.17
CA LYS A 58 6.79 0.12 -7.62
C LYS A 58 7.71 1.28 -7.96
N LYS A 59 7.39 2.04 -9.01
CA LYS A 59 7.94 3.38 -9.23
C LYS A 59 7.44 4.30 -8.14
N SER A 60 8.37 4.95 -7.45
CA SER A 60 8.05 5.96 -6.44
C SER A 60 8.72 7.28 -6.80
N LYS A 61 8.06 8.38 -6.40
CA LYS A 61 8.65 9.71 -6.44
C LYS A 61 8.66 10.24 -5.02
N VAL A 62 9.86 10.53 -4.53
CA VAL A 62 10.05 11.16 -3.24
C VAL A 62 9.37 12.53 -3.28
N PRO A 63 8.47 12.86 -2.34
CA PRO A 63 7.85 14.17 -2.29
C PRO A 63 8.92 15.28 -2.27
N SER A 64 8.73 16.32 -3.07
CA SER A 64 9.69 17.44 -3.15
C SER A 64 9.95 18.13 -1.81
N ALA A 65 8.95 18.12 -0.93
CA ALA A 65 9.08 18.61 0.44
C ALA A 65 10.15 17.86 1.26
N ILE A 66 10.39 16.57 0.97
CA ILE A 66 11.36 15.73 1.68
C ILE A 66 12.69 15.68 0.92
N LEU A 67 12.68 15.86 -0.41
CA LEU A 67 13.90 15.89 -1.23
C LEU A 67 14.98 16.84 -0.68
N LYS A 68 14.58 17.99 -0.13
CA LYS A 68 15.52 18.98 0.44
C LYS A 68 16.24 18.51 1.70
N PHE A 69 15.66 17.54 2.42
CA PHE A 69 16.19 17.01 3.68
C PHE A 69 16.86 15.65 3.50
N LEU A 70 16.87 15.12 2.29
CA LEU A 70 17.45 13.81 1.99
C LEU A 70 18.87 13.95 1.45
N PRO A 71 19.80 13.09 1.87
CA PRO A 71 21.07 12.92 1.19
C PRO A 71 20.82 12.67 -0.30
N ARG A 72 21.50 13.41 -1.19
CA ARG A 72 21.35 13.26 -2.65
C ARG A 72 21.58 11.81 -3.12
N SER A 73 22.33 11.02 -2.36
CA SER A 73 22.58 9.59 -2.62
C SER A 73 21.33 8.71 -2.51
N LEU A 74 20.28 9.14 -1.80
CA LEU A 74 19.05 8.38 -1.61
C LEU A 74 17.91 8.80 -2.56
N ALA A 75 18.08 9.91 -3.28
CA ALA A 75 17.16 10.34 -4.30
C ALA A 75 17.77 10.05 -5.67
N GLY A 76 17.21 9.09 -6.41
CA GLY A 76 17.65 8.84 -7.79
C GLY A 76 17.47 10.08 -8.68
N PRO A 77 17.99 10.05 -9.92
CA PRO A 77 17.93 11.17 -10.85
C PRO A 77 16.50 11.75 -10.94
N GLY A 78 16.34 13.04 -10.69
CA GLY A 78 15.02 13.71 -10.70
C GLY A 78 14.07 13.33 -9.55
N GLY A 79 14.57 12.71 -8.48
CA GLY A 79 13.77 12.22 -7.35
C GLY A 79 12.97 10.95 -7.68
N THR A 80 13.28 10.31 -8.82
CA THR A 80 12.75 8.99 -9.15
C THR A 80 13.44 7.94 -8.28
N SER A 81 12.64 7.05 -7.72
CA SER A 81 13.12 5.93 -6.93
C SER A 81 12.27 4.71 -7.26
N GLN A 82 12.76 3.55 -6.90
CA GLN A 82 11.94 2.36 -6.80
C GLN A 82 11.58 2.12 -5.33
N SER A 83 10.47 1.44 -5.09
CA SER A 83 10.06 1.02 -3.77
C SER A 83 9.47 -0.38 -3.78
N TYR A 84 9.91 -1.23 -2.86
CA TYR A 84 9.39 -2.56 -2.58
C TYR A 84 8.25 -2.51 -1.57
N VAL A 85 7.18 -3.26 -1.86
CA VAL A 85 6.06 -3.48 -0.95
C VAL A 85 5.92 -4.98 -0.72
N LEU A 86 6.06 -5.39 0.54
CA LEU A 86 5.81 -6.75 0.97
C LEU A 86 4.31 -6.91 1.24
N GLU A 87 3.68 -7.87 0.58
CA GLU A 87 2.29 -8.24 0.80
C GLU A 87 2.22 -9.65 1.37
N LYS A 88 1.44 -9.82 2.43
CA LYS A 88 1.04 -11.11 2.96
C LYS A 88 -0.47 -11.25 2.79
N SER A 89 -0.93 -12.43 2.38
CA SER A 89 -2.35 -12.72 2.28
C SER A 89 -2.68 -14.10 2.85
N THR A 90 -3.81 -14.20 3.52
CA THR A 90 -4.40 -15.45 4.00
C THR A 90 -5.83 -15.57 3.46
N ILE A 91 -6.18 -16.73 2.91
CA ILE A 91 -7.50 -16.99 2.35
C ILE A 91 -8.11 -18.21 3.01
N ASP A 92 -9.38 -18.06 3.41
CA ASP A 92 -10.26 -19.17 3.77
C ASP A 92 -11.40 -19.26 2.74
N VAL A 93 -11.33 -20.25 1.86
CA VAL A 93 -12.33 -20.44 0.80
C VAL A 93 -13.65 -20.96 1.37
N LYS A 94 -13.59 -21.73 2.47
CA LYS A 94 -14.77 -22.34 3.10
C LYS A 94 -15.59 -21.26 3.81
N GLU A 95 -14.93 -20.45 4.63
CA GLU A 95 -15.56 -19.34 5.35
C GLU A 95 -15.84 -18.15 4.42
N GLY A 96 -15.10 -18.01 3.32
CA GLY A 96 -15.33 -16.98 2.32
C GLY A 96 -14.74 -15.63 2.68
N TRP A 97 -13.49 -15.60 3.14
CA TRP A 97 -12.77 -14.36 3.43
C TRP A 97 -11.31 -14.40 2.95
N LEU A 98 -10.78 -13.22 2.67
CA LEU A 98 -9.39 -12.96 2.31
C LEU A 98 -8.89 -11.78 3.14
N GLU A 99 -7.81 -12.00 3.89
CA GLU A 99 -7.13 -10.95 4.64
C GLU A 99 -5.76 -10.67 4.04
N THR A 100 -5.42 -9.40 3.94
CA THR A 100 -4.16 -8.94 3.32
C THR A 100 -3.50 -7.90 4.19
N GLU A 101 -2.17 -7.92 4.23
CA GLU A 101 -1.34 -6.90 4.85
C GLU A 101 -0.22 -6.51 3.87
N SER A 102 -0.20 -5.25 3.46
CA SER A 102 0.83 -4.67 2.60
C SER A 102 1.65 -3.64 3.37
N LYS A 103 2.98 -3.74 3.31
CA LYS A 103 3.92 -2.87 4.02
C LYS A 103 5.05 -2.40 3.09
N ASN A 104 5.39 -1.11 3.14
CA ASN A 104 6.58 -0.60 2.45
C ASN A 104 7.88 -1.08 3.12
N MET A 105 8.87 -1.46 2.32
CA MET A 105 10.16 -1.93 2.81
C MET A 105 11.20 -0.82 2.91
N GLU A 106 11.24 0.13 1.97
CA GLU A 106 12.11 1.30 2.08
C GLU A 106 11.47 2.44 2.86
N TRP A 107 12.32 3.37 3.30
CA TRP A 107 11.91 4.61 3.99
C TRP A 107 11.18 4.40 5.32
N THR A 108 11.23 3.19 5.88
CA THR A 108 10.56 2.85 7.15
C THR A 108 11.09 3.68 8.33
N GLY A 109 12.34 4.16 8.28
CA GLY A 109 12.89 5.11 9.25
C GLY A 109 12.31 6.53 9.18
N ILE A 110 11.56 6.87 8.13
CA ILE A 110 10.86 8.15 7.98
C ILE A 110 9.35 7.92 8.12
N LEU A 111 8.80 7.00 7.33
CA LEU A 111 7.37 6.70 7.28
C LEU A 111 7.17 5.20 7.00
N SER A 112 6.54 4.51 7.94
CA SER A 112 5.97 3.19 7.71
C SER A 112 4.48 3.32 7.38
N VAL A 113 4.08 2.66 6.30
CA VAL A 113 2.70 2.55 5.82
C VAL A 113 2.33 1.07 5.84
N VAL A 114 1.30 0.75 6.60
CA VAL A 114 0.73 -0.60 6.66
C VAL A 114 -0.72 -0.52 6.20
N GLU A 115 -1.04 -1.19 5.11
CA GLU A 115 -2.40 -1.32 4.58
C GLU A 115 -2.91 -2.72 4.88
N LYS A 116 -4.04 -2.81 5.59
CA LYS A 116 -4.75 -4.06 5.85
C LYS A 116 -6.07 -4.06 5.10
N GLN A 117 -6.35 -5.11 4.35
CA GLN A 117 -7.64 -5.27 3.67
C GLN A 117 -8.29 -6.58 4.09
N THR A 118 -9.58 -6.52 4.38
CA THR A 118 -10.41 -7.67 4.73
C THR A 118 -11.54 -7.75 3.71
N TYR A 119 -11.48 -8.78 2.88
CA TYR A 119 -12.54 -9.13 1.95
C TYR A 119 -13.40 -10.22 2.58
N ARG A 120 -14.72 -10.05 2.54
CA ARG A 120 -15.66 -11.00 3.14
C ARG A 120 -16.88 -11.20 2.25
N ARG A 121 -17.25 -12.46 2.04
CA ARG A 121 -18.48 -12.85 1.37
C ARG A 121 -19.70 -12.27 2.09
N GLN A 122 -20.63 -11.71 1.32
CA GLN A 122 -21.95 -11.28 1.78
C GLN A 122 -23.00 -12.03 0.96
N ARG A 123 -23.73 -12.94 1.62
CA ARG A 123 -24.86 -13.63 1.00
C ARG A 123 -26.11 -12.76 1.18
N LEU A 124 -26.98 -12.74 0.17
CA LEU A 124 -28.27 -12.04 0.29
C LEU A 124 -29.09 -12.49 1.52
N SER A 125 -28.96 -13.77 1.92
CA SER A 125 -29.61 -14.31 3.14
C SER A 125 -29.18 -13.63 4.43
N ASP A 126 -27.98 -13.04 4.44
CA ASP A 126 -27.38 -12.45 5.62
C ASP A 126 -27.64 -10.93 5.67
N MET A 127 -28.23 -10.37 4.59
CA MET A 127 -28.62 -8.97 4.51
C MET A 127 -30.06 -8.81 5.01
N SER A 128 -30.29 -7.81 5.86
CA SER A 128 -31.60 -7.51 6.43
C SER A 128 -32.68 -7.38 5.34
N ALA A 129 -33.85 -8.00 5.58
CA ALA A 129 -34.95 -8.23 4.63
C ALA A 129 -35.51 -6.98 3.90
N GLY A 130 -35.08 -5.77 4.27
CA GLY A 130 -35.54 -4.50 3.70
C GLY A 130 -34.93 -4.11 2.35
N GLU A 131 -33.99 -4.88 1.79
CA GLU A 131 -33.26 -4.51 0.56
C GLU A 131 -33.51 -5.43 -0.66
N ILE A 132 -34.56 -6.25 -0.64
CA ILE A 132 -34.86 -7.16 -1.75
C ILE A 132 -35.48 -6.38 -2.92
N GLN A 133 -34.63 -5.71 -3.70
CA GLN A 133 -34.94 -5.28 -5.06
C GLN A 133 -34.51 -6.39 -6.02
N SER A 134 -35.43 -6.79 -6.93
CA SER A 134 -35.38 -8.00 -7.76
C SER A 134 -34.24 -8.11 -8.78
N GLN A 135 -33.20 -7.27 -8.71
CA GLN A 135 -32.08 -7.24 -9.64
C GLN A 135 -30.69 -7.28 -8.99
N ARG A 136 -30.59 -7.43 -7.66
CA ARG A 136 -29.27 -7.52 -7.00
C ARG A 136 -28.59 -8.88 -7.25
N PRO A 137 -27.26 -8.92 -7.40
CA PRO A 137 -26.50 -10.17 -7.50
C PRO A 137 -26.74 -11.05 -6.27
N LYS A 138 -26.75 -12.38 -6.47
CA LYS A 138 -27.03 -13.38 -5.41
C LYS A 138 -26.03 -13.34 -4.24
N GLU A 139 -24.84 -12.83 -4.51
CA GLU A 139 -23.73 -12.72 -3.56
C GLU A 139 -22.87 -11.51 -3.96
N THR A 140 -22.43 -10.76 -2.96
CA THR A 140 -21.46 -9.67 -3.11
C THR A 140 -20.26 -9.92 -2.20
N THR A 141 -19.20 -9.14 -2.39
CA THR A 141 -18.02 -9.20 -1.53
C THR A 141 -17.74 -7.83 -0.96
N ALA A 142 -17.84 -7.69 0.35
CA ALA A 142 -17.42 -6.47 1.05
C ALA A 142 -15.90 -6.44 1.19
N CYS A 143 -15.31 -5.26 1.08
CA CYS A 143 -13.90 -5.00 1.31
C CYS A 143 -13.76 -3.82 2.27
N LYS A 144 -13.19 -4.08 3.46
CA LYS A 144 -12.78 -3.06 4.42
C LYS A 144 -11.27 -2.88 4.31
N THR A 145 -10.81 -1.65 4.12
CA THR A 145 -9.39 -1.30 4.07
C THR A 145 -9.04 -0.33 5.21
N VAL A 146 -7.98 -0.64 5.95
CA VAL A 146 -7.42 0.20 7.00
C VAL A 146 -5.96 0.49 6.68
N VAL A 147 -5.62 1.77 6.52
CA VAL A 147 -4.25 2.23 6.28
C VAL A 147 -3.72 2.93 7.51
N THR A 148 -2.59 2.46 8.00
CA THR A 148 -1.89 2.97 9.18
C THR A 148 -0.60 3.65 8.76
N PHE A 149 -0.42 4.89 9.19
CA PHE A 149 0.80 5.66 8.97
C PHE A 149 1.54 5.85 10.30
N VAL A 150 2.81 5.45 10.32
CA VAL A 150 3.73 5.66 11.44
C VAL A 150 4.90 6.51 10.95
N SER A 151 4.89 7.79 11.34
CA SER A 151 6.01 8.69 11.10
C SER A 151 7.06 8.50 12.20
N HIS A 152 8.30 8.23 11.81
CA HIS A 152 9.43 8.05 12.72
C HIS A 152 10.36 9.29 12.78
N LEU A 153 10.12 10.29 11.93
CA LEU A 153 10.92 11.51 11.88
C LEU A 153 10.88 12.27 13.23
N GLY A 154 12.02 12.31 13.93
CA GLY A 154 12.18 12.98 15.23
C GLY A 154 12.44 12.07 16.44
N HIS A 155 12.27 10.74 16.30
CA HIS A 155 12.42 9.80 17.43
C HIS A 155 13.87 9.37 17.72
N ASN A 156 14.83 9.69 16.85
CA ASN A 156 16.25 9.28 17.02
C ASN A 156 17.15 10.30 17.75
N LYS A 157 16.60 11.27 18.49
CA LYS A 157 17.41 12.30 19.20
C LYS A 157 17.62 12.07 20.71
N LEU A 158 17.33 10.88 21.25
CA LEU A 158 17.49 10.61 22.69
C LEU A 158 18.50 9.51 23.07
N LEU A 159 19.38 9.07 22.16
CA LEU A 159 20.37 8.01 22.45
C LEU A 159 21.85 8.38 22.18
N SER A 160 22.17 9.67 22.06
CA SER A 160 23.56 10.16 22.00
C SER A 160 23.86 11.04 23.23
N ARG A 161 23.92 10.43 24.42
CA ARG A 161 24.45 11.10 25.61
C ARG A 161 25.13 10.06 26.52
N SER A 162 26.33 9.62 26.13
CA SER A 162 27.23 8.85 26.99
C SER A 162 28.64 8.81 26.39
N LYS A 163 29.47 9.80 26.74
CA LYS A 163 30.88 9.57 27.11
C LYS A 163 31.39 10.80 27.86
N PRO A 164 31.85 10.66 29.12
CA PRO A 164 32.54 11.72 29.84
C PRO A 164 34.05 11.68 29.57
N ASP A 165 34.71 12.74 30.03
CA ASP A 165 36.15 12.89 30.32
C ASP A 165 37.10 13.12 29.13
N LEU A 166 37.57 14.37 28.98
CA LEU A 166 38.91 14.81 29.42
C LEU A 166 39.24 16.22 28.86
N ALA A 167 39.41 17.15 29.80
CA ALA A 167 40.37 18.27 29.89
C ALA A 167 40.82 19.10 28.66
N ALA A 168 40.84 20.41 28.94
CA ALA A 168 41.80 21.44 28.50
C ALA A 168 41.45 22.32 27.29
N ASP A 169 41.16 23.58 27.63
CA ASP A 169 41.49 24.85 26.96
C ASP A 169 41.42 24.93 25.43
N ASN A 170 40.38 25.63 24.95
CA ASN A 170 40.54 26.83 24.13
C ASN A 170 39.20 27.56 24.02
N GLU A 171 39.19 28.85 24.37
CA GLU A 171 38.09 29.77 24.12
C GLU A 171 37.99 30.07 22.62
N GLU A 172 36.99 29.53 21.93
CA GLU A 172 36.53 30.04 20.63
C GLU A 172 34.99 30.01 20.57
N GLU A 173 34.44 31.10 20.04
CA GLU A 173 33.04 31.54 20.05
C GLU A 173 31.99 30.46 19.69
N PRO A 174 30.76 30.52 20.27
CA PRO A 174 29.68 29.63 19.87
C PRO A 174 29.26 29.94 18.41
N PRO A 175 29.36 29.00 17.46
CA PRO A 175 28.86 29.23 16.13
C PRO A 175 27.32 29.31 16.20
N LYS A 176 26.84 30.51 15.87
CA LYS A 176 25.44 30.94 15.69
C LYS A 176 24.53 29.78 15.28
N GLN A 177 23.72 29.30 16.24
CA GLN A 177 22.59 28.42 15.96
C GLN A 177 21.60 29.22 15.09
N GLY A 178 21.71 29.03 13.78
CA GLY A 178 20.95 29.79 12.80
C GLY A 178 19.44 29.69 13.01
N LEU A 179 18.75 30.79 12.72
CA LEU A 179 17.29 30.99 12.67
C LEU A 179 16.52 30.02 11.75
N PHE A 180 17.11 28.89 11.36
CA PHE A 180 16.51 27.80 10.59
C PHE A 180 16.13 26.58 11.46
N ALA A 181 16.57 26.50 12.72
CA ALA A 181 16.16 25.44 13.64
C ALA A 181 14.69 25.54 14.12
N ALA A 182 14.02 26.65 13.83
CA ALA A 182 12.65 26.94 14.29
C ALA A 182 11.54 26.35 13.39
N TRP A 183 11.85 25.72 12.25
CA TRP A 183 10.87 24.92 11.51
C TRP A 183 10.73 23.56 12.19
N SER A 184 9.94 23.55 13.27
CA SER A 184 9.73 22.39 14.14
C SER A 184 9.46 21.10 13.34
N THR A 185 10.05 19.99 13.78
CA THR A 185 9.81 18.63 13.24
C THR A 185 8.31 18.30 13.13
N ALA A 186 7.49 18.89 13.99
CA ALA A 186 6.02 18.79 13.98
C ALA A 186 5.39 19.29 12.67
N GLY A 187 5.92 20.39 12.09
CA GLY A 187 5.43 20.92 10.81
C GLY A 187 5.70 19.96 9.65
N ILE A 188 6.93 19.45 9.58
CA ILE A 188 7.34 18.46 8.57
C ILE A 188 6.52 17.18 8.72
N GLN A 189 6.33 16.68 9.95
CA GLN A 189 5.51 15.51 10.23
C GLN A 189 4.07 15.70 9.75
N ARG A 190 3.42 16.83 10.07
CA ARG A 190 2.05 17.12 9.58
C ARG A 190 1.97 17.12 8.06
N THR A 191 2.96 17.71 7.38
CA THR A 191 3.00 17.70 5.91
C THR A 191 3.16 16.29 5.36
N ILE A 192 4.05 15.47 5.92
CA ILE A 192 4.23 14.07 5.54
C ILE A 192 2.91 13.29 5.70
N GLU A 193 2.24 13.48 6.83
CA GLU A 193 0.96 12.83 7.13
C GLU A 193 -0.14 13.25 6.15
N LEU A 194 -0.27 14.54 5.83
CA LEU A 194 -1.27 15.04 4.87
C LEU A 194 -1.02 14.51 3.45
N VAL A 195 0.25 14.47 3.02
CA VAL A 195 0.63 13.88 1.74
C VAL A 195 0.34 12.39 1.72
N GLY A 196 0.60 11.68 2.83
CA GLY A 196 0.28 10.27 3.02
C GLY A 196 -1.22 9.99 2.85
N VAL A 197 -2.07 10.71 3.57
CA VAL A 197 -3.53 10.56 3.49
C VAL A 197 -4.05 10.86 2.07
N LYS A 198 -3.60 11.94 1.44
CA LYS A 198 -4.01 12.29 0.07
C LYS A 198 -3.64 11.19 -0.93
N ARG A 199 -2.40 10.69 -0.86
CA ARG A 199 -1.92 9.61 -1.74
C ARG A 199 -2.71 8.33 -1.51
N THR A 200 -2.99 7.97 -0.26
CA THR A 200 -3.78 6.77 0.06
C THR A 200 -5.20 6.86 -0.44
N LYS A 201 -5.88 8.01 -0.32
CA LYS A 201 -7.23 8.17 -0.89
C LYS A 201 -7.24 7.87 -2.39
N SER A 202 -6.29 8.43 -3.14
CA SER A 202 -6.15 8.13 -4.57
C SER A 202 -5.77 6.68 -4.84
N ALA A 203 -4.88 6.09 -4.03
CA ALA A 203 -4.45 4.70 -4.19
C ALA A 203 -5.60 3.70 -4.00
N LEU A 204 -6.49 3.95 -3.02
CA LEU A 204 -7.64 3.09 -2.75
C LEU A 204 -8.69 3.15 -3.85
N ILE A 205 -8.96 4.35 -4.37
CA ILE A 205 -9.86 4.53 -5.53
C ILE A 205 -9.29 3.80 -6.74
N ASN A 206 -8.02 4.05 -7.09
CA ASN A 206 -7.35 3.40 -8.22
C ASN A 206 -7.26 1.88 -8.04
N GLY A 207 -7.07 1.41 -6.80
CA GLY A 207 -7.07 -0.01 -6.46
C GLY A 207 -8.41 -0.67 -6.75
N LYS A 208 -9.52 -0.03 -6.37
CA LYS A 208 -10.87 -0.51 -6.68
C LYS A 208 -11.15 -0.52 -8.19
N GLU A 209 -10.80 0.55 -8.90
CA GLU A 209 -10.98 0.61 -10.36
C GLU A 209 -10.14 -0.44 -11.09
N GLY A 210 -8.88 -0.64 -10.68
CA GLY A 210 -8.02 -1.70 -11.21
C GLY A 210 -8.59 -3.09 -10.97
N MET A 211 -9.16 -3.34 -9.79
CA MET A 211 -9.86 -4.59 -9.49
C MET A 211 -11.10 -4.79 -10.38
N ASN A 212 -11.91 -3.75 -10.58
CA ASN A 212 -13.09 -3.81 -11.44
C ASN A 212 -12.71 -4.16 -12.89
N VAL A 213 -11.62 -3.60 -13.43
CA VAL A 213 -11.11 -3.98 -14.76
C VAL A 213 -10.85 -5.49 -14.85
N VAL A 214 -10.19 -6.07 -13.85
CA VAL A 214 -9.89 -7.51 -13.84
C VAL A 214 -11.15 -8.35 -13.69
N LEU A 215 -12.10 -7.90 -12.86
CA LEU A 215 -13.38 -8.55 -12.66
C LEU A 215 -14.25 -8.55 -13.93
N GLU A 216 -14.27 -7.45 -14.69
CA GLU A 216 -14.97 -7.39 -15.98
C GLU A 216 -14.31 -8.29 -17.04
N ARG A 217 -12.97 -8.39 -17.03
CA ARG A 217 -12.25 -9.36 -17.89
C ARG A 217 -12.61 -10.80 -17.55
N LEU A 218 -12.66 -11.14 -16.25
CA LEU A 218 -13.12 -12.45 -15.80
C LEU A 218 -14.57 -12.72 -16.23
N ARG A 219 -15.46 -11.72 -16.13
CA ARG A 219 -16.87 -11.83 -16.52
C ARG A 219 -17.06 -12.04 -18.02
N SER A 220 -16.27 -11.35 -18.85
CA SER A 220 -16.43 -11.34 -20.32
C SER A 220 -15.77 -12.53 -21.03
N GLY A 221 -14.67 -13.06 -20.51
CA GLY A 221 -13.96 -14.16 -21.17
C GLY A 221 -13.06 -15.00 -20.24
N GLY A 222 -13.35 -14.98 -18.94
CA GLY A 222 -12.63 -15.78 -17.96
C GLY A 222 -11.13 -15.44 -17.89
N ILE A 223 -10.32 -16.45 -17.58
CA ILE A 223 -8.88 -16.27 -17.40
C ILE A 223 -8.17 -15.82 -18.67
N VAL A 224 -8.64 -16.25 -19.85
CA VAL A 224 -8.03 -15.89 -21.14
C VAL A 224 -8.14 -14.39 -21.40
N ALA A 225 -9.33 -13.81 -21.18
CA ALA A 225 -9.53 -12.37 -21.30
C ALA A 225 -8.71 -11.56 -20.28
N VAL A 226 -8.51 -12.09 -19.07
CA VAL A 226 -7.62 -11.46 -18.08
C VAL A 226 -6.18 -11.45 -18.56
N LEU A 227 -5.64 -12.59 -19.00
CA LEU A 227 -4.25 -12.71 -19.44
C LEU A 227 -3.96 -11.84 -20.68
N GLU A 228 -4.89 -11.80 -21.64
CA GLU A 228 -4.77 -10.95 -22.83
C GLU A 228 -4.86 -9.47 -22.46
N GLY A 229 -5.77 -9.10 -21.56
CA GLY A 229 -5.84 -7.73 -21.01
C GLY A 229 -4.55 -7.32 -20.30
N MET A 230 -3.99 -8.21 -19.48
CA MET A 230 -2.70 -7.98 -18.80
C MET A 230 -1.55 -7.81 -19.81
N ARG A 231 -1.57 -8.56 -20.92
CA ARG A 231 -0.58 -8.44 -21.99
C ARG A 231 -0.63 -7.04 -22.62
N ARG A 232 -1.83 -6.55 -22.95
CA ARG A 232 -2.06 -5.20 -23.50
C ARG A 232 -1.63 -4.10 -22.54
N ASP A 233 -2.03 -4.18 -21.27
CA ASP A 233 -1.67 -3.18 -20.25
C ASP A 233 -0.14 -3.06 -20.07
N ARG A 234 0.59 -4.17 -20.20
CA ARG A 234 2.06 -4.19 -20.18
C ARG A 234 2.66 -3.45 -21.36
N MET A 235 2.14 -3.67 -22.57
CA MET A 235 2.61 -2.99 -23.78
C MET A 235 2.36 -1.48 -23.70
N GLU A 236 1.15 -1.07 -23.33
CA GLU A 236 0.80 0.35 -23.15
C GLU A 236 1.66 1.03 -22.06
N SER A 237 2.00 0.29 -21.00
CA SER A 237 2.88 0.80 -19.94
C SER A 237 4.34 0.92 -20.39
N ALA A 238 4.77 0.12 -21.36
CA ALA A 238 6.13 0.20 -21.93
C ALA A 238 6.26 1.38 -22.91
N GLU A 239 5.22 1.65 -23.71
CA GLU A 239 5.18 2.75 -24.69
C GLU A 239 5.10 4.14 -24.05
N GLY A 240 4.68 4.25 -22.78
CA GLY A 240 4.59 5.51 -22.05
C GLY A 240 5.89 6.01 -21.39
N HIS A 241 7.06 5.49 -21.78
CA HIS A 241 8.38 5.86 -21.23
C HIS A 241 9.29 6.57 -22.23
#